data_AF-A0A6I5RHR5-F1
#
_entry.id   AF-A0A6I5RHR5-F1
#
_cell.length_a   1.000
_cell.length_b   1.000
_cell.length_c   1.000
_cell.angle_alpha   90.00
_cell.angle_beta   90.00
_cell.angle_gamma   90.00
#
_symmetry.space_group_name_H-M   'P 1'
#
loop_
_entity.id
_entity.type
_entity.pdbx_description
1 polymer ?
#
loop_
_entity_poly.entity_id
_entity_poly.type
_entity_poly.pdbx_seq_one_letter_code
_entity_poly.pdbx_strand_id
1 'polypeptide(L)'
;MRHVIFPSWLNLPTRDSGKKLWKRVRRIMFRNRRPLLTAIATAGCVLGVRYLGLLQPFELATFDVFIQQRPGESPDPRIVIVTIDDPDIEEMGSWPLSDADMAAMLKEIRGYNPRLIGLDIYRDISVGMGRAELRNVFETTPNLIGIEK
;
A
#
# COMPACT_ATOMS: atom_id res chain seq x y z
N MET A 1 -61.79 35.59 15.73
CA MET A 1 -60.47 36.23 15.51
C MET A 1 -59.42 35.39 16.22
N ARG A 2 -58.58 34.66 15.49
CA ARG A 2 -57.46 33.88 16.07
C ARG A 2 -56.17 34.66 15.80
N HIS A 3 -55.57 35.21 16.86
CA HIS A 3 -54.24 35.83 16.79
C HIS A 3 -53.19 34.73 16.69
N VAL A 4 -52.54 34.62 15.53
CA VAL A 4 -51.37 33.75 15.34
C VAL A 4 -50.16 34.49 15.90
N ILE A 5 -49.64 34.03 17.03
CA ILE A 5 -48.40 34.53 17.65
C ILE A 5 -47.23 33.82 16.96
N PHE A 6 -46.44 34.56 16.17
CA PHE A 6 -45.18 34.05 15.62
C PHE A 6 -44.13 33.91 16.74
N PRO A 7 -43.44 32.76 16.88
CA PRO A 7 -42.45 32.56 17.94
C PRO A 7 -41.15 33.35 17.71
N SER A 8 -40.60 33.93 18.78
CA SER A 8 -39.40 34.79 18.78
C SER A 8 -38.07 34.09 18.44
N TRP A 9 -38.08 32.77 18.26
CA TRP A 9 -36.88 31.96 17.96
C TRP A 9 -36.62 31.77 16.45
N LEU A 10 -37.50 32.26 15.57
CA LEU A 10 -37.29 32.24 14.11
C LEU A 10 -36.49 33.46 13.62
N ASN A 11 -35.41 33.81 14.31
CA ASN A 11 -34.47 34.84 13.86
C ASN A 11 -33.47 34.24 12.87
N LEU A 12 -33.86 34.17 11.58
CA LEU A 12 -32.92 33.84 10.51
C LEU A 12 -31.78 34.88 10.52
N PRO A 13 -30.50 34.46 10.42
CA PRO A 13 -29.37 35.39 10.41
C PRO A 13 -29.58 36.42 9.31
N THR A 14 -29.80 37.68 9.70
CA THR A 14 -30.08 38.77 8.76
C THR A 14 -28.88 38.96 7.83
N ARG A 15 -29.13 39.30 6.55
CA ARG A 15 -28.11 39.55 5.50
C ARG A 15 -26.97 40.50 5.93
N ASP A 16 -27.16 41.25 7.00
CA ASP A 16 -26.21 42.20 7.58
C ASP A 16 -25.17 41.55 8.53
N SER A 17 -25.46 40.36 9.06
CA SER A 17 -24.52 39.54 9.85
C SER A 17 -23.30 39.12 9.04
N GLY A 18 -23.48 38.66 7.81
CA GLY A 18 -22.41 38.31 6.88
C GLY A 18 -21.52 39.50 6.53
N LYS A 19 -22.10 40.69 6.35
CA LYS A 19 -21.34 41.93 6.06
C LYS A 19 -20.52 42.41 7.26
N LYS A 20 -21.05 42.27 8.48
CA LYS A 20 -20.33 42.58 9.73
C LYS A 20 -19.19 41.60 9.98
N LEU A 21 -19.42 40.31 9.72
CA LEU A 21 -18.39 39.27 9.79
C LEU A 21 -17.29 39.53 8.75
N TRP A 22 -17.65 39.81 7.49
CA TRP A 22 -16.70 40.19 6.43
C TRP A 22 -15.91 41.45 6.76
N LYS A 23 -16.53 42.49 7.32
CA LYS A 23 -15.81 43.68 7.76
C LYS A 23 -14.84 43.39 8.91
N ARG A 24 -15.16 42.45 9.81
CA ARG A 24 -14.26 42.01 10.88
C ARG A 24 -13.10 41.17 10.35
N VAL A 25 -13.37 40.18 9.49
CA VAL A 25 -12.35 39.37 8.82
C VAL A 25 -11.42 40.27 8.00
N ARG A 26 -11.99 41.18 7.19
CA ARG A 26 -11.25 42.21 6.46
C ARG A 26 -10.45 43.07 7.42
N ARG A 27 -11.02 43.58 8.52
CA ARG A 27 -10.26 44.39 9.48
C ARG A 27 -9.13 43.61 10.15
N ILE A 28 -9.29 42.33 10.47
CA ILE A 28 -8.23 41.48 11.03
C ILE A 28 -7.14 41.25 9.97
N MET A 29 -7.54 40.92 8.74
CA MET A 29 -6.67 40.69 7.58
C MET A 29 -5.91 41.96 7.15
N PHE A 30 -6.50 43.15 7.34
CA PHE A 30 -5.93 44.43 6.93
C PHE A 30 -5.40 45.30 8.09
N ARG A 31 -5.46 44.86 9.35
CA ARG A 31 -4.91 45.61 10.50
C ARG A 31 -3.43 45.33 10.72
N ASN A 32 -2.94 44.12 10.45
CA ASN A 32 -1.51 43.78 10.47
C ASN A 32 -1.19 42.79 9.34
N ARG A 33 -0.49 43.23 8.28
CA ARG A 33 -0.09 42.35 7.16
C ARG A 33 1.05 41.38 7.53
N ARG A 34 1.81 41.69 8.58
CA ARG A 34 2.96 40.92 9.07
C ARG A 34 2.65 39.42 9.32
N PRO A 35 1.64 39.06 10.13
CA PRO A 35 1.32 37.65 10.40
C PRO A 35 0.85 36.88 9.15
N LEU A 36 0.17 37.55 8.22
CA LEU A 36 -0.25 36.93 6.96
C LEU A 36 0.95 36.62 6.06
N LEU A 37 1.89 37.57 5.96
CA LEU A 37 3.12 37.38 5.18
C LEU A 37 4.00 36.28 5.76
N THR A 38 4.16 36.21 7.10
CA THR A 38 4.91 35.14 7.73
C THR A 38 4.25 33.78 7.52
N ALA A 39 2.92 33.68 7.64
CA ALA A 39 2.21 32.43 7.41
C ALA A 39 2.35 31.92 5.97
N ILE A 40 2.23 32.81 4.98
CA ILE A 40 2.40 32.47 3.56
C ILE A 40 3.85 32.05 3.29
N ALA A 41 4.83 32.79 3.82
CA ALA A 41 6.24 32.47 3.66
C ALA A 41 6.58 31.09 4.26
N THR A 42 6.13 30.81 5.49
CA THR A 42 6.34 29.52 6.14
C THR A 42 5.67 28.39 5.36
N ALA A 43 4.41 28.56 4.94
CA ALA A 43 3.71 27.56 4.14
C ALA A 43 4.42 27.31 2.80
N GLY A 44 4.86 28.37 2.12
CA GLY A 44 5.62 28.28 0.87
C GLY A 44 6.95 27.55 1.04
N CYS A 45 7.70 27.84 2.11
CA CYS A 45 8.93 27.12 2.43
C CYS A 45 8.69 25.63 2.68
N VAL A 46 7.68 25.29 3.50
CA VAL A 46 7.34 23.89 3.79
C VAL A 46 6.96 23.15 2.51
N LEU A 47 6.11 23.75 1.68
CA LEU A 47 5.72 23.17 0.40
C LEU A 47 6.91 23.04 -0.57
N GLY A 48 7.81 24.02 -0.60
CA GLY A 48 9.02 23.99 -1.42
C GLY A 48 9.98 22.88 -1.00
N VAL A 49 10.27 22.76 0.29
CA VAL A 49 11.11 21.68 0.86
C VAL A 49 10.51 20.31 0.55
N ARG A 50 9.19 20.17 0.69
CA ARG A 50 8.47 18.93 0.40
C ARG A 50 8.47 18.61 -1.10
N TYR A 51 8.27 19.60 -1.96
CA TYR A 51 8.30 19.44 -3.41
C TYR A 51 9.68 19.04 -3.93
N LEU A 52 10.74 19.61 -3.35
CA LEU A 52 12.13 19.27 -3.69
C LEU A 52 12.58 17.92 -3.09
N GLY A 53 11.74 17.26 -2.28
CA GLY A 53 12.07 15.96 -1.68
C GLY A 53 13.21 16.02 -0.65
N LEU A 54 13.56 17.19 -0.12
CA LEU A 54 14.71 17.34 0.78
C LEU A 54 14.55 16.55 2.10
N LEU A 55 13.31 16.29 2.52
CA LEU A 55 13.00 15.48 3.70
C LEU A 55 12.90 13.97 3.39
N GLN A 56 12.81 13.59 2.12
CA GLN A 56 12.60 12.20 1.69
C GLN A 56 13.68 11.23 2.23
N PRO A 57 14.99 11.56 2.24
CA PRO A 57 16.00 10.66 2.80
C PRO A 57 15.81 10.42 4.30
N PHE A 58 15.40 11.44 5.05
CA PHE A 58 15.13 11.32 6.48
C PHE A 58 13.89 10.49 6.76
N GLU A 59 12.85 10.66 5.95
CA GLU A 59 11.63 9.86 6.02
C GLU A 59 11.93 8.37 5.79
N LEU A 60 12.70 8.05 4.74
CA LEU A 60 13.10 6.68 4.43
C LEU A 60 13.99 6.08 5.52
N ALA A 61 15.02 6.80 5.98
CA ALA A 61 15.88 6.32 7.05
C ALA A 61 15.12 6.08 8.36
N THR A 62 14.17 6.96 8.70
CA THR A 62 13.31 6.78 9.88
C THR A 62 12.41 5.57 9.72
N PHE A 63 11.85 5.36 8.53
CA PHE A 63 11.03 4.20 8.22
C PHE A 63 11.82 2.89 8.34
N ASP A 64 13.03 2.84 7.78
CA ASP A 64 13.90 1.65 7.85
C ASP A 64 14.21 1.26 9.30
N VAL A 65 14.53 2.26 10.15
CA VAL A 65 14.74 2.04 11.57
C VAL A 65 13.49 1.48 12.24
N PHE A 66 12.31 2.03 11.93
CA PHE A 66 11.06 1.52 12.49
C PHE A 66 10.74 0.10 12.04
N ILE A 67 11.07 -0.29 10.82
CA ILE A 67 10.91 -1.68 10.35
C ILE A 67 11.87 -2.62 11.09
N GLN A 68 13.15 -2.24 11.23
CA GLN A 68 14.14 -3.05 11.95
C GLN A 68 13.82 -3.20 13.45
N GLN A 69 13.20 -2.20 14.06
CA GLN A 69 12.80 -2.24 15.47
C GLN A 69 11.54 -3.07 15.74
N ARG A 70 10.85 -3.55 14.70
CA ARG A 70 9.70 -4.43 14.91
C ARG A 70 10.18 -5.72 15.55
N PRO A 71 9.52 -6.20 16.62
CA PRO A 71 9.82 -7.52 17.15
C PRO A 71 9.61 -8.55 16.04
N GLY A 72 10.58 -9.46 15.89
CA GLY A 72 10.48 -10.53 14.90
C GLY A 72 9.21 -11.35 15.16
N GLU A 73 8.33 -11.42 14.17
CA GLU A 73 7.14 -12.25 14.25
C GLU A 73 7.57 -13.71 14.11
N SER A 74 7.09 -14.57 15.02
CA SER A 74 7.43 -15.99 14.94
C SER A 74 6.80 -16.57 13.67
N PRO A 75 7.51 -17.43 12.93
CA PRO A 75 6.95 -18.10 11.76
C PRO A 75 5.64 -18.80 12.13
N ASP A 76 4.59 -18.54 11.35
CA ASP A 76 3.32 -19.22 11.55
C ASP A 76 3.51 -20.70 11.18
N PRO A 77 3.28 -21.66 12.11
CA PRO A 77 3.52 -23.08 11.85
C PRO A 77 2.59 -23.67 10.77
N ARG A 78 1.57 -22.91 10.33
CA ARG A 78 0.64 -23.30 9.27
C ARG A 78 1.14 -22.94 7.88
N ILE A 79 2.19 -22.14 7.78
CA ILE A 79 2.75 -21.63 6.53
C ILE A 79 4.12 -22.24 6.33
N VAL A 80 4.31 -22.91 5.21
CA VAL A 80 5.61 -23.43 4.78
C VAL A 80 6.06 -22.60 3.59
N ILE A 81 7.25 -22.02 3.69
CA ILE A 81 7.91 -21.31 2.60
C ILE A 81 8.97 -22.25 2.05
N VAL A 82 8.88 -22.54 0.75
CA VAL A 82 9.91 -23.28 0.02
C VAL A 82 10.68 -22.25 -0.80
N THR A 83 11.93 -22.00 -0.41
CA THR A 83 12.84 -21.08 -1.12
C THR A 83 13.73 -21.86 -2.09
N ILE A 84 14.24 -21.14 -3.09
CA ILE A 84 15.32 -21.61 -3.95
C ILE A 84 16.39 -20.52 -3.81
N ASP A 85 17.42 -20.83 -3.04
CA ASP A 85 18.50 -19.89 -2.74
C ASP A 85 19.71 -20.14 -3.64
N ASP A 86 20.69 -19.23 -3.63
CA ASP A 86 21.90 -19.34 -4.47
C ASP A 86 22.63 -20.69 -4.35
N PRO A 87 22.79 -21.29 -3.14
CA PRO A 87 23.40 -22.60 -3.00
C PRO A 87 22.62 -23.72 -3.71
N ASP A 88 21.29 -23.66 -3.68
CA ASP A 88 20.43 -24.65 -4.34
C ASP A 88 20.58 -24.56 -5.86
N ILE A 89 20.73 -23.34 -6.39
CA ILE A 89 20.97 -23.08 -7.81
C ILE A 89 22.33 -23.63 -8.25
N GLU A 90 23.37 -23.43 -7.43
CA GLU A 90 24.70 -23.97 -7.69
C GLU A 90 24.69 -25.51 -7.69
N GLU A 91 24.00 -26.14 -6.73
CA GLU A 91 23.88 -27.59 -6.64
C GLU A 91 23.08 -28.18 -7.82
N MET A 92 21.97 -27.53 -8.20
CA MET A 92 21.14 -27.94 -9.33
C MET A 92 21.84 -27.73 -10.68
N GLY A 93 22.87 -26.87 -10.74
CA GLY A 93 23.71 -26.62 -11.91
C GLY A 93 22.96 -26.01 -13.11
N SER A 94 21.67 -25.72 -12.97
CA SER A 94 20.81 -25.23 -14.03
C SER A 94 19.71 -24.36 -13.46
N TRP A 95 19.66 -23.11 -13.91
CA TRP A 95 18.56 -22.19 -13.66
C TRP A 95 18.18 -21.54 -14.99
N PRO A 96 16.89 -21.47 -15.33
CA PRO A 96 15.74 -21.69 -14.47
C PRO A 96 15.20 -23.13 -14.45
N LEU A 97 14.56 -23.53 -13.34
CA LEU A 97 14.05 -24.90 -13.05
C LEU A 97 13.26 -25.51 -14.21
N SER A 98 13.54 -26.75 -14.62
CA SER A 98 12.82 -27.35 -15.75
C SER A 98 11.32 -27.54 -15.47
N ASP A 99 10.49 -27.55 -16.52
CA ASP A 99 9.04 -27.75 -16.37
C ASP A 99 8.72 -29.11 -15.73
N ALA A 100 9.56 -30.13 -15.96
CA ALA A 100 9.45 -31.45 -15.34
C ALA A 100 9.73 -31.41 -13.83
N ASP A 101 10.82 -30.76 -13.41
CA ASP A 101 11.19 -30.67 -12.00
C ASP A 101 10.18 -29.85 -11.21
N MET A 102 9.67 -28.77 -11.81
CA MET A 102 8.59 -27.97 -11.22
C MET A 102 7.29 -28.78 -11.08
N ALA A 103 6.94 -29.60 -12.09
CA ALA A 103 5.77 -30.47 -11.99
C ALA A 103 5.95 -31.54 -10.90
N ALA A 104 7.14 -32.12 -10.77
CA ALA A 104 7.47 -33.09 -9.73
C ALA A 104 7.37 -32.46 -8.33
N MET A 105 8.00 -31.30 -8.14
CA MET A 105 7.94 -30.52 -6.89
C MET A 105 6.49 -30.20 -6.49
N LEU A 106 5.69 -29.69 -7.42
CA LEU A 106 4.29 -29.36 -7.14
C LEU A 106 3.44 -30.60 -6.82
N LYS A 107 3.72 -31.74 -7.45
CA LYS A 107 3.05 -33.01 -7.13
C LYS A 107 3.42 -33.50 -5.74
N GLU A 108 4.68 -33.35 -5.33
CA GLU A 108 5.13 -33.69 -4.00
C GLU A 108 4.47 -32.82 -2.94
N ILE A 109 4.50 -31.49 -3.11
CA ILE A 109 3.82 -30.53 -2.22
C ILE A 109 2.32 -30.84 -2.13
N ARG A 110 1.67 -31.12 -3.27
CA ARG A 110 0.27 -31.52 -3.32
C ARG A 110 0.00 -32.80 -2.54
N GLY A 111 0.95 -33.75 -2.51
CA GLY A 111 0.86 -35.00 -1.76
C GLY A 111 0.67 -34.81 -0.25
N TYR A 112 1.17 -33.70 0.30
CA TYR A 112 0.96 -33.33 1.72
C TYR A 112 -0.40 -32.68 2.00
N ASN A 113 -1.29 -32.60 1.00
CA ASN A 113 -2.65 -32.06 1.09
C ASN A 113 -2.74 -30.63 1.71
N PRO A 114 -1.96 -29.66 1.19
CA PRO A 114 -2.01 -28.28 1.68
C PRO A 114 -3.36 -27.63 1.39
N ARG A 115 -3.80 -26.71 2.25
CA ARG A 115 -5.04 -25.96 2.03
C ARG A 115 -4.95 -25.02 0.82
N LEU A 116 -3.78 -24.42 0.60
CA LEU A 116 -3.49 -23.50 -0.49
C LEU A 116 -2.01 -23.63 -0.88
N ILE A 117 -1.71 -23.52 -2.17
CA ILE A 117 -0.35 -23.46 -2.69
C ILE A 117 -0.21 -22.13 -3.43
N GLY A 118 0.71 -21.28 -3.00
CA GLY A 118 1.09 -20.07 -3.71
C GLY A 118 2.39 -20.30 -4.48
N LEU A 119 2.41 -19.99 -5.77
CA LEU A 119 3.58 -20.10 -6.64
C LEU A 119 4.02 -18.71 -7.11
N ASP A 120 5.12 -18.21 -6.54
CA ASP A 120 5.75 -16.94 -6.91
C ASP A 120 6.89 -17.14 -7.93
N ILE A 121 6.66 -18.02 -8.92
CA ILE A 121 7.60 -18.28 -10.02
C ILE A 121 6.87 -18.01 -11.32
N TYR A 122 7.29 -16.97 -12.02
CA TYR A 122 6.71 -16.59 -13.29
C TYR A 122 7.18 -17.51 -14.42
N ARG A 123 6.23 -18.09 -15.17
CA ARG A 123 6.49 -19.08 -16.23
C ARG A 123 5.67 -18.85 -17.48
N ASP A 124 6.12 -17.92 -18.33
CA ASP A 124 5.54 -17.69 -19.66
C ASP A 124 6.02 -18.70 -20.71
N ILE A 125 7.32 -18.96 -20.76
CA ILE A 125 7.94 -19.83 -21.74
C ILE A 125 8.27 -21.22 -21.19
N SER A 126 8.27 -22.22 -22.07
CA SER A 126 8.65 -23.59 -21.74
C SER A 126 10.13 -23.68 -21.43
N VAL A 127 10.51 -24.34 -20.34
CA VAL A 127 11.91 -24.61 -20.04
C VAL A 127 12.15 -26.10 -19.89
N GLY A 128 13.06 -26.62 -20.73
CA GLY A 128 13.34 -28.04 -20.80
C GLY A 128 12.14 -28.86 -21.32
N MET A 129 12.03 -30.09 -20.80
CA MET A 129 10.91 -30.99 -21.07
C MET A 129 9.89 -30.92 -19.92
N GLY A 130 8.68 -31.46 -20.12
CA GLY A 130 7.69 -31.59 -19.04
C GLY A 130 6.54 -30.58 -19.05
N ARG A 131 6.47 -29.65 -20.03
CA ARG A 131 5.40 -28.63 -20.09
C ARG A 131 3.98 -29.18 -20.08
N ALA A 132 3.76 -30.31 -20.77
CA ALA A 132 2.44 -30.94 -20.80
C ALA A 132 2.03 -31.46 -19.41
N GLU A 133 2.99 -31.97 -18.64
CA GLU A 133 2.79 -32.47 -17.28
C GLU A 133 2.57 -31.32 -16.30
N LEU A 134 3.39 -30.26 -16.40
CA LEU A 134 3.22 -29.06 -15.59
C LEU A 134 1.84 -28.41 -15.79
N ARG A 135 1.41 -28.28 -17.05
CA ARG A 135 0.07 -27.78 -17.37
C ARG A 135 -1.03 -28.66 -16.76
N ASN A 136 -0.88 -29.98 -16.83
CA ASN A 136 -1.82 -30.90 -16.19
C ASN A 136 -1.84 -30.68 -14.66
N VAL A 137 -0.70 -30.48 -14.02
CA VAL A 137 -0.63 -30.15 -12.57
C VAL A 137 -1.37 -28.84 -12.28
N PHE A 138 -1.19 -27.81 -13.09
CA PHE A 138 -1.91 -26.53 -12.95
C PHE A 138 -3.43 -26.69 -13.10
N GLU A 139 -3.87 -27.45 -14.11
CA GLU A 139 -5.30 -27.69 -14.37
C GLU A 139 -5.96 -28.58 -13.31
N THR A 140 -5.23 -29.56 -12.75
CA THR A 140 -5.77 -30.54 -11.79
C THR A 140 -5.62 -30.13 -10.33
N THR A 141 -4.99 -28.99 -10.05
CA THR A 141 -4.72 -28.53 -8.68
C THR A 141 -5.46 -27.22 -8.42
N PRO A 142 -6.76 -27.25 -8.09
CA PRO A 142 -7.58 -26.04 -7.99
C PRO A 142 -7.22 -25.12 -6.82
N ASN A 143 -6.45 -25.63 -5.84
CA ASN A 143 -5.91 -24.87 -4.71
C ASN A 143 -4.50 -24.29 -4.98
N LEU A 144 -4.01 -24.35 -6.21
CA LEU A 144 -2.77 -23.71 -6.64
C LEU A 144 -3.08 -22.34 -7.25
N ILE A 145 -2.44 -21.30 -6.74
CA ILE A 145 -2.53 -19.92 -7.24
C ILE A 145 -1.12 -19.47 -7.64
N GLY A 146 -0.98 -19.04 -8.88
CA GLY A 146 0.25 -18.45 -9.41
C GLY A 146 0.05 -17.03 -9.89
N ILE A 147 1.15 -16.39 -10.26
CA ILE A 147 1.17 -15.07 -10.89
C ILE A 147 1.19 -15.20 -12.42
N GLU A 148 0.35 -14.41 -13.07
CA GLU A 148 0.28 -14.23 -14.52
C GLU A 148 0.64 -12.77 -14.86
N LYS A 149 1.16 -12.51 -16.07
CA LYS A 149 1.56 -11.18 -16.55
C LYS A 149 0.60 -10.67 -17.61
#